data_AF-A0A938MF48-F1
#
_entry.id   AF-A0A938MF48-F1
#
_cell.length_a   1.000
_cell.length_b   1.000
_cell.length_c   1.000
_cell.angle_alpha   90.00
_cell.angle_beta   90.00
_cell.angle_gamma   90.00
#
_symmetry.space_group_name_H-M   'P 1'
#
loop_
_entity.id
_entity.type
_entity.pdbx_description
1 polymer ?
#
loop_
_entity_poly.entity_id
_entity_poly.type
_entity_poly.pdbx_seq_one_letter_code
_entity_poly.pdbx_strand_id
1 'polypeptide(L)'
;MSRRLRTLLVVSALVPLALGCSRNRPESADYVKHQLALTGYKIGAHRLVELPDACRWIVMKHVGQRKFTKDAHAKGEICLILEDHQRHFWSVMSFLTADEARELSRQLSEMAEAAGESPKQQKR
;
A
#
# COMPACT_ATOMS: atom_id res chain seq x y z
N MET A 1 16.31 -12.46 -21.25
CA MET A 1 16.50 -11.10 -20.68
C MET A 1 15.17 -10.61 -20.11
N SER A 2 14.94 -10.80 -18.80
CA SER A 2 13.67 -10.47 -18.15
C SER A 2 13.66 -9.03 -17.69
N ARG A 3 12.83 -8.17 -18.29
CA ARG A 3 12.60 -6.80 -17.83
C ARG A 3 11.72 -6.87 -16.57
N ARG A 4 12.32 -6.74 -15.38
CA ARG A 4 11.57 -6.62 -14.12
C ARG A 4 11.03 -5.20 -14.01
N LEU A 5 9.70 -5.07 -13.95
CA LEU A 5 9.00 -3.83 -13.66
C LEU A 5 9.32 -3.42 -12.22
N ARG A 6 10.09 -2.35 -12.05
CA ARG A 6 10.38 -1.73 -10.74
C ARG A 6 9.22 -0.81 -10.38
N THR A 7 8.53 -1.10 -9.28
CA THR A 7 7.46 -0.23 -8.75
C THR A 7 8.08 0.92 -7.98
N LEU A 8 8.03 2.13 -8.55
CA LEU A 8 8.47 3.37 -7.90
C LEU A 8 7.29 3.98 -7.15
N LEU A 9 7.43 4.23 -5.83
CA LEU A 9 6.47 5.01 -5.06
C LEU A 9 6.84 6.49 -5.16
N VAL A 10 6.01 7.28 -5.83
CA VAL A 10 6.14 8.74 -5.87
C VAL A 10 5.48 9.33 -4.63
N VAL A 11 6.28 9.81 -3.68
CA VAL A 11 5.79 10.60 -2.55
C VAL A 11 5.51 12.02 -3.07
N SER A 12 4.35 12.20 -3.70
CA SER A 12 3.94 13.53 -4.18
C SER A 12 3.66 14.43 -2.98
N ALA A 13 4.37 15.55 -2.90
CA ALA A 13 4.34 16.50 -1.80
C ALA A 13 3.03 17.31 -1.82
N LEU A 14 1.96 16.76 -1.26
CA LEU A 14 0.72 17.52 -1.04
C LEU A 14 -0.13 16.93 0.10
N VAL A 15 0.50 16.66 1.24
CA VAL A 15 -0.20 16.61 2.54
C VAL A 15 0.74 17.21 3.61
N PRO A 16 0.45 18.40 4.15
CA PRO A 16 1.11 18.89 5.34
C PRO A 16 0.43 18.26 6.56
N LEU A 17 0.68 16.99 6.86
CA LEU A 17 0.23 16.40 8.13
C LEU A 17 1.31 15.52 8.75
N ALA A 18 1.82 15.99 9.89
CA ALA A 18 2.40 15.22 10.97
C ALA A 18 3.34 14.08 10.53
N LEU A 19 4.59 14.45 10.22
CA LEU A 19 5.74 13.56 10.32
C LEU A 19 5.97 13.18 11.79
N GLY A 20 5.11 12.32 12.31
CA GLY A 20 5.39 11.53 13.49
C GLY A 20 6.34 10.42 13.10
N CYS A 21 7.65 10.72 13.04
CA CYS A 21 8.70 9.70 13.09
C CYS A 21 8.67 9.02 14.47
N SER A 22 7.63 8.22 14.73
CA SER A 22 7.50 7.48 15.98
C SER A 22 8.31 6.19 15.86
N ARG A 23 9.38 6.13 16.65
CA ARG A 23 10.22 4.94 16.84
C ARG A 23 9.57 3.90 17.76
N ASN A 24 8.27 4.03 18.04
CA ASN A 24 7.53 3.21 18.98
C ASN A 24 6.47 2.40 18.24
N ARG A 25 6.48 1.08 18.47
CA ARG A 25 5.34 0.20 18.22
C ARG A 25 4.18 0.77 19.04
N PRO A 26 3.11 1.34 18.45
CA PRO A 26 2.15 2.15 19.20
C PRO A 26 1.39 1.25 20.15
N GLU A 27 1.63 1.42 21.45
CA GLU A 27 1.06 0.59 22.48
C GLU A 27 -0.33 1.12 22.88
N SER A 28 -1.36 0.69 22.15
CA SER A 28 -2.80 0.96 22.36
C SER A 28 -3.24 2.36 21.91
N ALA A 29 -4.35 2.39 21.16
CA ALA A 29 -4.96 3.55 20.49
C ALA A 29 -4.25 4.08 19.22
N ASP A 30 -5.08 4.35 18.20
CA ASP A 30 -4.89 5.31 17.11
C ASP A 30 -3.86 4.98 16.02
N TYR A 31 -4.19 3.97 15.19
CA TYR A 31 -3.71 4.05 13.82
C TYR A 31 -4.39 5.23 13.11
N VAL A 32 -3.59 6.16 12.58
CA VAL A 32 -4.08 7.24 11.72
C VAL A 32 -4.58 6.65 10.41
N LYS A 33 -5.61 7.24 9.79
CA LYS A 33 -6.25 6.77 8.55
C LYS A 33 -5.25 6.30 7.50
N HIS A 34 -4.18 7.07 7.29
CA HIS A 34 -3.06 6.67 6.44
C HIS A 34 -1.77 6.79 7.24
N GLN A 35 -0.99 5.71 7.27
CA GLN A 35 0.30 5.66 7.93
C GLN A 35 1.36 5.17 6.95
N LEU A 36 2.44 5.94 6.83
CA LEU A 36 3.63 5.59 6.08
C LEU A 36 4.78 5.41 7.06
N ALA A 37 5.45 4.28 6.98
CA ALA A 37 6.64 4.01 7.75
C ALA A 37 7.81 3.70 6.81
N LEU A 38 8.76 4.63 6.78
CA LEU A 38 9.93 4.56 5.90
C LEU A 38 11.16 3.94 6.57
N THR A 39 11.00 3.40 7.78
CA THR A 39 12.11 2.84 8.55
C THR A 39 12.79 1.72 7.78
N GLY A 40 14.04 1.94 7.40
CA GLY A 40 14.85 0.99 6.62
C GLY A 40 14.95 1.30 5.13
N TYR A 41 14.10 2.16 4.58
CA TYR A 41 14.23 2.59 3.19
C TYR A 41 15.22 3.75 3.04
N LYS A 42 16.01 3.72 1.97
CA LYS A 42 16.85 4.87 1.59
C LYS A 42 15.99 5.87 0.82
N ILE A 43 15.97 7.10 1.30
CA ILE A 43 15.31 8.21 0.60
C ILE A 43 16.31 8.74 -0.44
N GLY A 44 15.95 8.64 -1.72
CA GLY A 44 16.79 9.07 -2.83
C GLY A 44 16.82 10.59 -3.02
N ALA A 45 17.59 11.05 -4.01
CA ALA A 45 17.84 12.47 -4.31
C ALA A 45 16.58 13.31 -4.60
N HIS A 46 15.45 12.66 -4.92
CA HIS A 46 14.17 13.31 -5.21
C HIS A 46 13.08 13.02 -4.16
N ARG A 47 13.46 12.64 -2.94
CA ARG A 47 12.51 12.17 -1.90
C ARG A 47 11.67 10.96 -2.33
N LEU A 48 12.16 10.23 -3.32
CA LEU A 48 11.58 8.97 -3.77
C LEU A 48 12.14 7.83 -2.93
N VAL A 49 11.27 6.85 -2.68
CA VAL A 49 11.64 5.60 -2.01
C VAL A 49 11.50 4.47 -3.01
N GLU A 50 12.61 3.77 -3.25
CA GLU A 50 12.59 2.53 -4.03
C GLU A 50 12.14 1.39 -3.12
N LEU A 51 11.05 0.74 -3.51
CA LEU A 51 10.54 -0.45 -2.85
C LEU A 51 11.27 -1.70 -3.40
N PRO A 52 11.70 -2.63 -2.54
CA PRO A 52 12.16 -3.95 -2.94
C PRO A 52 11.09 -4.72 -3.74
N ASP A 53 11.55 -5.60 -4.64
CA ASP A 53 10.67 -6.54 -5.38
C ASP A 53 9.84 -7.44 -4.44
N ALA A 54 10.25 -7.60 -3.18
CA ALA A 54 9.58 -8.42 -2.19
C ALA A 54 8.35 -7.74 -1.53
N CYS A 55 8.10 -6.47 -1.85
CA CYS A 55 6.94 -5.74 -1.36
C CYS A 55 5.66 -6.23 -2.06
N ARG A 56 4.60 -6.46 -1.28
CA ARG A 56 3.29 -6.86 -1.81
C ARG A 56 2.17 -6.15 -1.08
N TRP A 57 1.16 -5.76 -1.85
CA TRP A 57 -0.08 -5.21 -1.31
C TRP A 57 -0.96 -6.35 -0.79
N ILE A 58 -1.46 -6.20 0.42
CA ILE A 58 -2.42 -7.12 1.05
C ILE A 58 -3.60 -6.33 1.58
N VAL A 59 -4.79 -6.94 1.53
CA VAL A 59 -6.01 -6.38 2.12
C VAL A 59 -6.35 -7.20 3.36
N MET A 60 -6.59 -6.51 4.47
CA MET A 60 -6.94 -7.12 5.75
C MET A 60 -8.08 -6.35 6.44
N LYS A 61 -8.71 -6.98 7.42
CA LYS A 61 -9.67 -6.37 8.33
C LYS A 61 -9.01 -6.07 9.68
N HIS A 62 -9.10 -4.84 10.16
CA HIS A 62 -8.71 -4.47 11.52
C HIS A 62 -9.90 -4.69 12.46
N VAL A 63 -9.77 -5.63 13.40
CA VAL A 63 -10.85 -6.03 14.33
C VAL A 63 -10.65 -5.45 15.74
N GLY A 64 -9.77 -4.45 15.87
CA GLY A 64 -9.42 -3.82 17.14
C GLY A 64 -8.23 -4.47 17.85
N GLN A 65 -7.72 -3.81 18.90
CA GLN A 65 -6.58 -4.29 19.72
C GLN A 65 -5.34 -4.72 18.89
N ARG A 66 -5.08 -4.02 17.77
CA ARG A 66 -4.00 -4.35 16.81
C ARG A 66 -4.11 -5.72 16.16
N LYS A 67 -5.31 -6.31 16.15
CA LYS A 67 -5.57 -7.58 15.47
C LYS A 67 -6.00 -7.29 14.05
N PHE A 68 -5.30 -7.91 13.11
CA PHE A 68 -5.63 -7.89 11.70
C PHE A 68 -5.95 -9.31 11.26
N THR A 69 -6.98 -9.46 10.43
CA THR A 69 -7.39 -10.75 9.88
C THR A 69 -7.57 -10.68 8.37
N LYS A 70 -7.33 -11.80 7.70
CA LYS A 70 -7.65 -11.98 6.27
C LYS A 70 -9.09 -12.44 6.04
N ASP A 71 -9.82 -12.73 7.11
CA ASP A 71 -11.23 -13.08 7.03
C ASP A 71 -12.05 -11.87 6.55
N ALA A 72 -12.60 -12.00 5.34
CA ALA A 72 -13.42 -10.96 4.71
C ALA A 72 -14.75 -10.73 5.44
N HIS A 73 -15.24 -11.73 6.18
CA HIS A 73 -16.50 -11.66 6.92
C HIS A 73 -16.33 -11.11 8.34
N ALA A 74 -15.09 -10.93 8.80
CA ALA A 74 -14.83 -10.36 10.11
C ALA A 74 -15.38 -8.92 10.21
N LYS A 75 -15.99 -8.62 11.37
CA LYS A 75 -16.45 -7.27 11.70
C LYS A 75 -15.24 -6.39 12.02
N GLY A 76 -14.96 -5.44 11.14
CA GLY A 76 -13.80 -4.55 11.26
C GLY A 76 -13.64 -3.62 10.07
N GLU A 77 -12.69 -2.70 10.20
CA GLU A 77 -12.35 -1.71 9.18
C GLU A 77 -11.46 -2.34 8.10
N ILE A 78 -11.66 -1.94 6.84
CA ILE A 78 -10.83 -2.42 5.73
C ILE A 78 -9.50 -1.69 5.79
N CYS A 79 -8.40 -2.43 5.71
CA CYS A 79 -7.05 -1.86 5.71
C CYS A 79 -6.26 -2.42 4.53
N LEU A 80 -5.73 -1.52 3.71
CA LEU A 80 -4.76 -1.82 2.66
C LEU A 80 -3.36 -1.65 3.23
N ILE A 81 -2.56 -2.71 3.14
CA ILE A 81 -1.22 -2.78 3.74
C ILE A 81 -0.20 -3.08 2.65
N LEU A 82 0.92 -2.35 2.64
CA LEU A 82 2.10 -2.71 1.88
C LEU A 82 3.06 -3.48 2.78
N GLU A 83 3.16 -4.79 2.56
CA GLU A 83 4.02 -5.69 3.33
C GLU A 83 5.37 -5.86 2.61
N ASP A 84 6.46 -5.49 3.28
CA ASP A 84 7.82 -5.87 2.89
C ASP A 84 8.19 -7.19 3.57
N HIS A 85 8.18 -8.26 2.78
CA HIS A 85 8.50 -9.60 3.30
C HIS A 85 9.96 -9.81 3.61
N GLN A 86 10.85 -9.07 2.96
CA GLN A 86 12.29 -9.18 3.21
C GLN A 86 12.64 -8.60 4.58
N ARG A 87 11.91 -7.57 5.00
CA ARG A 87 12.13 -6.86 6.27
C ARG A 87 11.12 -7.21 7.36
N HIS A 88 10.16 -8.08 7.07
CA HIS A 88 9.06 -8.46 7.97
C HIS A 88 8.34 -7.22 8.55
N PHE A 89 8.00 -6.28 7.68
CA PHE A 89 7.54 -4.96 8.08
C PHE A 89 6.38 -4.45 7.20
N TRP A 90 5.50 -3.63 7.78
CA TRP A 90 4.39 -2.98 7.06
C TRP A 90 4.74 -1.53 6.79
N SER A 91 5.11 -1.22 5.55
CA SER A 91 5.58 0.12 5.18
C SER A 91 4.46 1.12 4.94
N VAL A 92 3.30 0.65 4.49
CA VAL A 92 2.11 1.48 4.31
C VAL A 92 0.95 0.77 4.98
N MET A 93 0.12 1.53 5.70
CA MET A 93 -1.19 1.09 6.12
C MET A 93 -2.21 2.18 5.81
N SER A 94 -3.31 1.80 5.18
CA SER A 94 -4.37 2.73 4.78
C SER A 94 -5.72 2.14 5.12
N PHE A 95 -6.41 2.75 6.07
CA PHE A 95 -7.79 2.42 6.41
C PHE A 95 -8.72 3.00 5.36
N LEU A 96 -9.61 2.15 4.85
CA LEU A 96 -10.56 2.48 3.81
C LEU A 96 -11.98 2.35 4.36
N THR A 97 -12.80 3.35 4.05
CA THR A 97 -14.25 3.21 4.19
C THR A 97 -14.78 2.20 3.16
N ALA A 98 -16.02 1.74 3.35
CA ALA A 98 -16.65 0.83 2.38
C ALA A 98 -16.74 1.45 0.98
N ASP A 99 -16.99 2.76 0.89
CA ASP A 99 -17.12 3.46 -0.39
C ASP A 99 -15.74 3.67 -1.05
N GLU A 100 -14.71 4.02 -0.26
CA GLU A 100 -13.33 4.10 -0.76
C GLU A 100 -12.84 2.74 -1.28
N ALA A 101 -13.16 1.64 -0.58
CA ALA A 101 -12.79 0.30 -1.01
C ALA A 101 -13.53 -0.12 -2.30
N ARG A 102 -14.81 0.23 -2.45
CA ARG A 102 -15.58 -0.03 -3.68
C ARG A 102 -15.01 0.75 -4.85
N GLU A 103 -14.72 2.03 -4.65
CA GLU A 103 -14.17 2.89 -5.68
C GLU A 103 -12.76 2.43 -6.10
N LEU A 104 -11.91 2.07 -5.13
CA LEU A 104 -10.61 1.47 -5.42
C LEU A 104 -10.75 0.16 -6.22
N SER A 105 -11.70 -0.70 -5.85
CA SER A 105 -11.96 -1.94 -6.58
C SER A 105 -12.40 -1.68 -8.02
N ARG A 106 -13.26 -0.67 -8.25
CA ARG A 106 -13.69 -0.26 -9.59
C ARG A 106 -12.49 0.20 -10.42
N GLN A 107 -11.69 1.12 -9.90
CA GLN A 107 -10.50 1.66 -10.58
C GLN A 107 -9.48 0.56 -10.92
N LEU A 108 -9.20 -0.35 -9.99
CA LEU A 108 -8.28 -1.46 -10.24
C LEU A 108 -8.80 -2.42 -11.31
N SER A 109 -10.12 -2.64 -11.37
CA SER A 109 -10.75 -3.49 -12.40
C SER A 109 -10.63 -2.85 -13.78
N GLU A 110 -10.94 -1.56 -13.89
CA GLU A 110 -10.81 -0.79 -15.14
C GLU A 110 -9.37 -0.75 -15.65
N MET A 111 -8.40 -0.58 -14.75
CA MET A 111 -6.98 -0.63 -15.10
C MET A 111 -6.54 -2.03 -15.54
N ALA A 112 -7.06 -3.09 -14.90
CA ALA A 112 -6.74 -4.46 -15.27
C ALA A 112 -7.30 -4.82 -16.66
N GLU A 113 -8.51 -4.36 -16.97
CA GLU A 113 -9.14 -4.51 -18.29
C GLU A 113 -8.35 -3.75 -19.36
N ALA A 114 -8.00 -2.49 -19.12
CA ALA A 114 -7.20 -1.68 -20.02
C ALA A 114 -5.79 -2.27 -20.24
N ALA A 115 -5.18 -2.88 -19.21
CA ALA A 115 -3.90 -3.56 -19.33
C ALA A 115 -4.00 -4.90 -20.11
N GLY A 116 -5.16 -5.56 -20.05
CA GLY A 116 -5.49 -6.75 -20.83
C GLY A 116 -5.65 -6.45 -22.32
N GLU A 117 -6.04 -5.22 -22.68
CA GLU A 117 -6.08 -4.71 -24.04
C GLU A 117 -4.70 -4.20 -24.51
N SER A 118 -3.69 -5.06 -24.51
CA SER A 118 -2.47 -4.74 -25.26
C SER A 118 -2.78 -4.79 -26.77
N PRO A 119 -2.45 -3.73 -27.55
CA PRO A 119 -2.71 -3.70 -28.98
C PRO A 119 -1.92 -4.83 -29.64
N LYS A 120 -2.64 -5.71 -30.35
CA LYS A 120 -2.02 -6.65 -31.29
C LYS A 120 -1.18 -5.82 -32.23
N GLN A 121 0.14 -5.96 -32.15
CA GLN A 121 1.07 -5.35 -33.08
C GLN A 121 0.58 -5.64 -34.50
N GLN A 122 0.14 -4.61 -35.19
CA GLN A 122 -0.22 -4.67 -36.59
C GLN A 122 1.07 -4.92 -37.37
N LYS A 123 1.33 -6.20 -37.65
CA LYS A 123 2.33 -6.63 -38.64
C LYS A 123 1.82 -6.18 -40.01
N ARG A 124 2.40 -5.11 -40.55
CA ARG A 124 3.09 -5.05 -41.85
C ARG A 124 3.24 -3.62 -42.32
#